data_AF-A0A9D6QYL8-F1
#
_entry.id   AF-A0A9D6QYL8-F1
#
_cell.length_a   1.000
_cell.length_b   1.000
_cell.length_c   1.000
_cell.angle_alpha   90.00
_cell.angle_beta   90.00
_cell.angle_gamma   90.00
#
_symmetry.space_group_name_H-M   'P 1'
#
loop_
_entity.id
_entity.type
_entity.pdbx_description
1 polymer ?
#
loop_
_entity_poly.entity_id
_entity_poly.type
_entity_poly.pdbx_seq_one_letter_code
_entity_poly.pdbx_strand_id
1 'polypeptide(L)'
;MWGGRFSKSIDDTFARLNASFSFDWRLYDADIRGSIAYAKALARAKIISDAERDALVDGLTRVKTEFDAQTFHAQASDEDIHTAVER
;
A
#
# COMPACT_ATOMS: atom_id res chain seq x y z
N MET A 1 5.65 -6.13 2.18
CA MET A 1 6.27 -7.19 1.33
C MET A 1 7.52 -7.76 2.02
N TRP A 2 8.27 -8.70 1.42
CA TRP A 2 9.65 -9.10 1.79
C TRP A 2 9.96 -9.70 3.20
N GLY A 3 9.16 -10.67 3.69
CA GLY A 3 9.49 -11.48 4.89
C GLY A 3 9.77 -12.97 4.64
N GLY A 4 9.21 -13.54 3.56
CA GLY A 4 9.16 -15.01 3.36
C GLY A 4 10.50 -15.73 3.16
N ARG A 5 11.61 -15.00 3.06
CA ARG A 5 12.97 -15.58 2.89
C ARG A 5 13.82 -15.53 4.16
N PHE A 6 13.39 -14.82 5.20
CA PHE A 6 14.16 -14.68 6.44
C PHE A 6 13.57 -15.57 7.54
N SER A 7 14.43 -16.24 8.31
CA SER A 7 14.03 -17.10 9.43
C SER A 7 13.93 -16.37 10.78
N LYS A 8 14.30 -15.08 10.80
CA LYS A 8 14.29 -14.22 11.98
C LYS A 8 13.67 -12.88 11.63
N SER A 9 13.12 -12.22 12.65
CA SER A 9 12.65 -10.84 12.58
C SER A 9 13.80 -9.89 12.24
N ILE A 10 13.45 -8.78 11.60
CA ILE A 10 14.36 -7.66 11.37
C ILE A 10 14.80 -7.06 12.71
N ASP A 11 16.03 -6.53 12.78
CA ASP A 11 16.48 -5.76 13.95
C ASP A 11 15.76 -4.41 14.01
N ASP A 12 15.33 -3.98 15.19
CA ASP A 12 14.57 -2.73 15.36
C ASP A 12 15.35 -1.48 14.90
N THR A 13 16.67 -1.48 15.06
CA THR A 13 17.51 -0.37 14.62
C THR A 13 17.58 -0.31 13.10
N PHE A 14 17.68 -1.48 12.46
CA PHE A 14 17.66 -1.55 11.01
C PHE A 14 16.28 -1.20 10.44
N ALA A 15 15.19 -1.64 11.06
CA ALA A 15 13.83 -1.27 10.65
C ALA A 15 13.62 0.25 10.65
N ARG A 16 14.02 0.93 11.74
CA ARG A 16 13.93 2.41 11.81
C ARG A 16 14.81 3.12 10.79
N LEU A 17 15.99 2.58 10.50
CA LEU A 17 16.89 3.14 9.49
C LEU A 17 16.33 3.00 8.07
N ASN A 18 15.66 1.88 7.81
CA ASN A 18 15.17 1.51 6.48
C ASN A 18 13.81 2.15 6.15
N ALA A 19 12.94 2.35 7.16
CA ALA A 19 11.60 2.90 6.96
C ALA A 19 11.62 4.31 6.34
N SER A 20 10.85 4.48 5.27
CA SER A 20 10.70 5.74 4.53
C SER A 20 9.36 6.43 4.78
N PHE A 21 8.42 5.78 5.47
CA PHE A 21 7.06 6.30 5.70
C PHE A 21 7.03 7.73 6.24
N SER A 22 7.98 8.09 7.12
CA SER A 22 8.10 9.44 7.71
C SER A 22 8.17 10.57 6.67
N PHE A 23 8.55 10.28 5.43
CA PHE A 23 8.68 11.27 4.38
C PHE A 23 8.05 10.86 3.05
N ASP A 24 7.88 9.58 2.73
CA ASP A 24 7.30 9.15 1.45
C ASP A 24 5.76 9.13 1.44
N TRP A 25 5.12 9.26 2.61
CA TRP A 25 3.65 9.31 2.73
C TRP A 25 3.02 10.36 1.81
N ARG A 26 3.76 11.43 1.49
CA ARG A 26 3.37 12.47 0.52
C ARG A 26 3.03 11.93 -0.88
N LEU A 27 3.43 10.71 -1.18
CA LEU A 27 3.23 10.02 -2.46
C LEU A 27 1.93 9.19 -2.49
N TYR A 28 1.12 9.17 -1.43
CA TYR A 28 -0.09 8.33 -1.33
C TYR A 28 -1.01 8.46 -2.56
N ASP A 29 -1.21 9.67 -3.07
CA ASP A 29 -2.10 9.90 -4.23
C ASP A 29 -1.53 9.28 -5.50
N ALA A 30 -0.21 9.35 -5.69
CA ALA A 30 0.45 8.76 -6.85
C ALA A 30 0.45 7.23 -6.76
N ASP A 31 0.73 6.68 -5.58
CA ASP A 31 0.72 5.24 -5.32
C ASP A 31 -0.67 4.64 -5.57
N ILE A 32 -1.71 5.20 -4.95
CA ILE A 32 -3.09 4.73 -5.10
C ILE A 32 -3.55 4.80 -6.56
N ARG A 33 -3.24 5.88 -7.28
CA ARG A 33 -3.58 5.98 -8.71
C ARG A 33 -2.86 4.92 -9.54
N GLY A 34 -1.60 4.64 -9.23
CA GLY A 34 -0.82 3.56 -9.84
C GLY A 34 -1.46 2.19 -9.59
N SER A 35 -1.83 1.91 -8.33
CA SER A 35 -2.47 0.67 -7.90
C SER A 35 -3.84 0.46 -8.56
N ILE A 36 -4.67 1.50 -8.68
CA ILE A 36 -5.95 1.46 -9.42
C ILE A 36 -5.70 1.14 -10.90
N ALA A 37 -4.71 1.78 -11.52
CA ALA A 37 -4.37 1.52 -12.93
C ALA A 37 -3.89 0.08 -13.12
N TYR A 38 -3.11 -0.45 -12.17
CA TYR A 38 -2.60 -1.82 -12.20
C TYR A 38 -3.72 -2.85 -11.98
N ALA A 39 -4.63 -2.65 -11.02
CA ALA A 39 -5.81 -3.51 -10.83
C ALA A 39 -6.65 -3.59 -12.12
N LYS A 40 -6.88 -2.46 -12.80
CA LYS A 40 -7.55 -2.43 -14.11
C LYS A 40 -6.76 -3.19 -15.18
N ALA A 41 -5.43 -3.14 -15.17
CA ALA A 41 -4.58 -3.89 -16.09
C ALA A 41 -4.67 -5.41 -15.85
N LEU A 42 -4.66 -5.84 -14.59
CA LEU A 42 -4.80 -7.25 -14.20
C LEU A 42 -6.14 -7.82 -14.67
N ALA A 43 -7.23 -7.07 -14.54
CA ALA A 43 -8.54 -7.48 -15.03
C ALA A 43 -8.57 -7.62 -16.56
N ARG A 44 -8.00 -6.65 -17.29
CA ARG A 44 -7.86 -6.74 -18.76
C ARG A 44 -7.05 -7.97 -19.19
N ALA A 45 -6.02 -8.31 -18.42
CA ALA A 45 -5.20 -9.50 -18.63
C ALA A 45 -5.88 -10.80 -18.17
N LYS A 46 -7.09 -10.73 -17.60
CA LYS A 46 -7.86 -11.86 -17.04
C LYS A 46 -7.13 -12.59 -15.90
N ILE A 47 -6.26 -11.88 -15.18
CA ILE A 47 -5.59 -12.39 -13.97
C ILE A 47 -6.52 -12.31 -12.76
N ILE A 48 -7.38 -11.28 -12.74
CA ILE A 48 -8.47 -11.11 -11.78
C ILE A 48 -9.78 -10.89 -12.53
N SER A 49 -10.89 -11.18 -11.88
CA SER A 49 -12.24 -10.88 -12.36
C SER A 49 -12.56 -9.38 -12.30
N ASP A 50 -13.58 -8.96 -13.04
CA ASP A 50 -14.09 -7.58 -12.98
C ASP A 50 -14.65 -7.24 -11.58
N ALA A 51 -15.22 -8.22 -10.88
CA ALA A 51 -15.72 -8.03 -9.52
C ALA A 51 -14.57 -7.80 -8.52
N GLU A 52 -13.47 -8.56 -8.63
CA GLU A 52 -12.26 -8.34 -7.81
C GLU A 52 -11.61 -7.00 -8.12
N ARG A 53 -11.54 -6.60 -9.39
CA ARG A 53 -11.09 -5.27 -9.80
C ARG A 53 -11.92 -4.17 -9.13
N ASP A 54 -13.23 -4.26 -9.18
CA ASP A 54 -14.12 -3.24 -8.61
C ASP A 54 -13.96 -3.16 -7.10
N ALA A 55 -13.88 -4.30 -6.41
CA ALA A 55 -13.60 -4.34 -4.98
C ALA A 55 -12.25 -3.69 -4.61
N LEU A 56 -11.19 -3.94 -5.40
CA LEU A 56 -9.88 -3.31 -5.19
C LEU A 56 -9.94 -1.80 -5.43
N VAL A 57 -10.58 -1.35 -6.51
CA VAL A 57 -10.72 0.08 -6.81
C VAL A 57 -11.51 0.81 -5.73
N ASP A 58 -12.58 0.21 -5.23
CA ASP A 58 -13.40 0.76 -4.14
C ASP A 58 -12.62 0.80 -2.81
N GLY A 59 -11.83 -0.23 -2.51
CA GLY A 59 -10.91 -0.25 -1.36
C GLY A 59 -9.89 0.89 -1.43
N LEU A 60 -9.18 0.99 -2.55
CA LEU A 60 -8.16 2.02 -2.80
C LEU A 60 -8.74 3.44 -2.76
N THR A 61 -9.97 3.64 -3.23
CA THR A 61 -10.66 4.93 -3.17
C THR A 61 -11.03 5.32 -1.74
N ARG A 62 -11.40 4.34 -0.89
CA ARG A 62 -11.63 4.58 0.55
C ARG A 62 -10.34 4.98 1.26
N VAL A 63 -9.25 4.25 1.04
CA VAL A 63 -7.92 4.60 1.59
C VAL A 63 -7.51 6.02 1.17
N LYS A 64 -7.72 6.38 -0.10
CA LYS A 64 -7.47 7.75 -0.58
C LYS A 64 -8.27 8.78 0.21
N THR A 65 -9.55 8.50 0.43
CA THR A 65 -10.44 9.40 1.17
C THR A 65 -9.93 9.61 2.60
N GLU A 66 -9.41 8.57 3.24
CA GLU A 66 -8.82 8.66 4.58
C GLU A 66 -7.56 9.54 4.61
N PHE A 67 -6.69 9.43 3.60
CA PHE A 67 -5.52 10.31 3.47
C PHE A 67 -5.94 11.76 3.19
N ASP A 68 -6.86 11.98 2.24
CA ASP A 68 -7.37 13.31 1.88
C ASP A 68 -8.03 14.01 3.08
N ALA A 69 -8.75 13.25 3.91
CA ALA A 69 -9.42 13.74 5.12
C ALA A 69 -8.50 13.80 6.36
N GLN A 70 -7.23 13.42 6.23
CA GLN A 70 -6.28 13.32 7.35
C GLN A 70 -6.75 12.38 8.49
N THR A 71 -7.56 11.36 8.16
CA THR A 71 -8.05 10.35 9.11
C THR A 71 -7.33 9.02 9.00
N PHE A 72 -6.40 8.86 8.04
CA PHE A 72 -5.58 7.67 7.93
C PHE A 72 -4.65 7.52 9.14
N HIS A 73 -4.67 6.35 9.77
CA HIS A 73 -3.83 6.03 10.92
C HIS A 73 -2.65 5.17 10.50
N ALA A 74 -1.46 5.79 10.43
CA ALA A 74 -0.21 5.06 10.23
C ALA A 74 0.04 4.10 11.41
N GLN A 75 0.52 2.91 11.11
CA GLN A 75 0.92 1.92 12.12
C GLN A 75 2.44 1.81 12.16
N ALA A 76 2.97 1.33 13.29
CA ALA A 76 4.41 1.12 13.45
C ALA A 76 4.99 0.11 12.45
N SER A 77 4.15 -0.76 11.87
CA SER A 77 4.52 -1.72 10.83
C SER A 77 4.55 -1.13 9.42
N ASP A 78 4.15 0.13 9.22
CA ASP A 78 4.20 0.79 7.92
C ASP A 78 5.64 1.24 7.66
N GLU A 79 6.36 0.42 6.90
CA GLU A 79 7.72 0.71 6.48
C GLU A 79 7.77 1.89 5.51
N ASP A 80 6.86 1.90 4.54
CA ASP A 80 6.75 2.85 3.44
C ASP A 80 5.27 3.08 3.08
N ILE A 81 5.01 4.06 2.21
CA ILE A 81 3.65 4.38 1.76
C ILE A 81 2.96 3.19 1.08
N HIS A 82 3.72 2.36 0.38
CA HIS A 82 3.20 1.20 -0.36
C HIS A 82 2.62 0.17 0.60
N THR A 83 3.37 -0.18 1.65
CA THR A 83 2.93 -1.10 2.70
C THR A 83 1.73 -0.54 3.45
N ALA A 84 1.69 0.77 3.68
CA ALA A 84 0.56 1.43 4.35
C ALA A 84 -0.74 1.35 3.52
N VAL A 85 -0.67 1.49 2.19
CA VAL A 85 -1.82 1.39 1.28
C VAL A 85 -2.30 -0.05 1.10
N GLU A 86 -1.39 -1.02 1.14
CA GLU A 86 -1.70 -2.45 0.92
C GLU A 86 -2.26 -3.18 2.16
N ARG A 87 -2.14 -2.58 3.36
CA ARG A 87 -2.56 -3.17 4.63
C ARG A 87 -4.02 -2.86 4.97
#